data_AF-A0A0G4GAZ3-F1
#
_entry.id   AF-A0A0G4GAZ3-F1
#
_cell.length_a   1.000
_cell.length_b   1.000
_cell.length_c   1.000
_cell.angle_alpha   90.00
_cell.angle_beta   90.00
_cell.angle_gamma   90.00
#
_symmetry.space_group_name_H-M   'P 1'
#
loop_
_entity.id
_entity.type
_entity.pdbx_description
1 polymer ?
#
loop_
_entity_poly.entity_id
_entity_poly.type
_entity_poly.pdbx_seq_one_letter_code
_entity_poly.pdbx_strand_id
1 'polypeptide(L)'
;MSKPIDYSKWDNLDDSSDEDDGPPPSSASRPAAPSAQAVAARLASMAIGRGPMQPAPPSSTSSAVDDRLPFSSSEMPGYKVRMDASTPDPELELQQCIVCGKRPELGQRLKVCDRCVREVSPLYCSEDCLKQHFQQGQHTREMCRMGRAMYVEQGSLRGNRHAVRYLLGWMTEDAFFKHQRQKQQEIQDEIAAYGRPSHLKMSVSVFNTVDFAFGVVELASSLAEGHALLRHPPADTGGVFYPDCVIYPSYQVFPIAWREVKEPTGPVLEVMLAERIVIVMSNIIIALLALTARCLGVIGKQYVEGDVNALFWRKMTCPLPMGDRTAHFYFIPAPCGVVTDALTYAAKEVFSDEEGREIDALVSGSALVRTGVMTLQQRVMRDEWRREIEWEIGAMDGMSDAIDGMCQEYAAQRGIQPRALKAAFIDKAVAFTDVFRRHLIEYADGMGEIVGKSFAQLTELTDDEMRQIKAEVAAAEYPADIQELIAAESPAYAEDVDGPIVTLADGRRTCEMDLLLRTQGLL
;
A
#
# COMPACT_ATOMS: atom_id res chain seq x y z
N MET A 1 -13.62 32.83 -3.28
CA MET A 1 -12.38 32.94 -2.50
C MET A 1 -12.64 32.32 -1.14
N SER A 2 -12.26 31.04 -0.98
CA SER A 2 -12.48 30.28 0.25
C SER A 2 -11.34 30.56 1.22
N LYS A 3 -11.64 30.89 2.48
CA LYS A 3 -10.63 31.13 3.50
C LYS A 3 -9.87 29.82 3.80
N PRO A 4 -8.54 29.84 3.94
CA PRO A 4 -7.79 28.67 4.38
C PRO A 4 -8.22 28.28 5.80
N ILE A 5 -8.31 26.96 6.04
CA ILE A 5 -8.61 26.38 7.36
C ILE A 5 -7.34 26.46 8.19
N ASP A 6 -7.43 27.10 9.36
CA ASP A 6 -6.35 27.26 10.32
C ASP A 6 -6.30 26.05 11.27
N TYR A 7 -5.23 25.26 11.16
CA TYR A 7 -5.01 24.05 11.96
C TYR A 7 -4.19 24.31 13.25
N SER A 8 -3.72 25.54 13.49
CA SER A 8 -2.87 25.88 14.66
C SER A 8 -3.56 25.74 16.03
N LYS A 9 -4.88 25.56 16.04
CA LYS A 9 -5.66 25.34 17.28
C LYS A 9 -5.68 23.90 17.76
N TRP A 10 -5.13 22.96 16.99
CA TRP A 10 -5.16 21.53 17.31
C TRP A 10 -3.90 21.05 18.06
N ASP A 11 -2.82 21.84 18.04
CA ASP A 11 -1.54 21.50 18.70
C ASP A 11 -1.51 21.80 20.21
N ASN A 12 -2.56 22.40 20.77
CA ASN A 12 -2.60 22.86 22.18
C ASN A 12 -3.59 22.06 23.07
N LEU A 13 -3.92 20.82 22.72
CA LEU A 13 -4.68 19.95 23.62
C LEU A 13 -3.72 19.19 24.54
N ASP A 14 -3.09 19.92 25.45
CA ASP A 14 -2.42 19.36 26.63
C ASP A 14 -3.45 18.69 27.56
N ASP A 15 -3.08 17.48 27.99
CA ASP A 15 -3.73 16.62 28.98
C ASP A 15 -3.97 17.34 30.32
N SER A 16 -5.11 18.03 30.47
CA SER A 16 -5.58 18.44 31.81
C SER A 16 -7.09 18.29 31.97
N SER A 17 -7.51 17.12 32.46
CA SER A 17 -8.52 16.96 33.52
C SER A 17 -8.92 15.48 33.67
N ASP A 18 -8.02 14.69 34.28
CA ASP A 18 -8.41 13.41 34.90
C ASP A 18 -8.14 13.54 36.42
N GLU A 19 -9.11 14.09 37.16
CA GLU A 19 -9.27 13.87 38.59
C GLU A 19 -10.41 12.87 38.79
N ASP A 20 -10.14 11.56 38.63
CA ASP A 20 -10.95 10.50 39.25
C ASP A 20 -10.26 9.12 39.18
N ASP A 21 -9.05 9.02 39.73
CA ASP A 21 -8.40 7.73 40.01
C ASP A 21 -8.82 7.21 41.40
N GLY A 22 -9.92 6.47 41.43
CA GLY A 22 -10.26 5.59 42.56
C GLY A 22 -9.29 4.39 42.64
N PRO A 23 -8.96 3.88 43.85
CA PRO A 23 -7.99 2.80 44.00
C PRO A 23 -8.51 1.47 43.42
N PRO A 24 -7.62 0.60 42.91
CA PRO A 24 -8.01 -0.60 42.16
C PRO A 24 -8.59 -1.69 43.08
N PRO A 25 -9.63 -2.43 42.66
CA PRO A 25 -10.01 -3.65 43.33
C PRO A 25 -8.99 -4.75 43.04
N SER A 26 -8.51 -5.35 44.13
CA SER A 26 -7.69 -6.55 44.17
C SER A 26 -8.34 -7.73 43.45
N SER A 27 -7.55 -8.39 42.58
CA SER A 27 -7.68 -9.78 42.12
C SER A 27 -9.04 -10.20 41.56
N ALA A 28 -9.22 -10.06 40.24
CA ALA A 28 -10.19 -10.83 39.47
C ALA A 28 -9.56 -11.32 38.16
N SER A 29 -9.83 -12.58 37.85
CA SER A 29 -9.24 -13.41 36.81
C SER A 29 -9.37 -12.83 35.39
N ARG A 30 -8.32 -12.99 34.58
CA ARG A 30 -8.31 -12.80 33.12
C ARG A 30 -9.59 -13.38 32.47
N PRO A 31 -10.38 -12.62 31.70
CA PRO A 31 -11.38 -13.22 30.83
C PRO A 31 -10.68 -13.90 29.66
N ALA A 32 -11.12 -15.13 29.37
CA ALA A 32 -10.64 -15.90 28.22
C ALA A 32 -10.99 -15.20 26.90
N ALA A 33 -10.12 -15.36 25.91
CA ALA A 33 -10.32 -14.89 24.54
C ALA A 33 -11.67 -15.36 23.97
N PRO A 34 -12.32 -14.56 23.10
CA PRO A 34 -13.57 -14.97 22.47
C PRO A 34 -13.36 -16.27 21.66
N SER A 35 -14.20 -17.27 21.94
CA SER A 35 -14.10 -18.61 21.33
C SER A 35 -14.36 -18.57 19.82
N ALA A 36 -13.65 -19.42 19.07
CA ALA A 36 -13.81 -19.68 17.63
C ALA A 36 -15.25 -20.01 17.17
N GLN A 37 -16.20 -20.21 18.09
CA GLN A 37 -17.61 -20.45 17.80
C GLN A 37 -18.36 -19.22 17.25
N ALA A 38 -17.90 -17.99 17.52
CA ALA A 38 -18.54 -16.77 16.99
C ALA A 38 -18.34 -16.61 15.46
N VAL A 39 -17.25 -17.16 14.92
CA VAL A 39 -16.96 -17.19 13.48
C VAL A 39 -17.73 -18.34 12.80
N ALA A 40 -17.84 -19.50 13.46
CA ALA A 40 -18.59 -20.66 12.95
C ALA A 40 -20.12 -20.41 12.87
N ALA A 41 -20.69 -19.60 13.75
CA ALA A 41 -22.13 -19.30 13.76
C ALA A 41 -22.60 -18.49 12.54
N ARG A 42 -21.70 -17.79 11.83
CA ARG A 42 -22.01 -17.06 10.60
C ARG A 42 -22.10 -17.98 9.36
N LEU A 43 -21.50 -19.17 9.40
CA LEU A 43 -21.47 -20.15 8.30
C LEU A 43 -22.64 -21.15 8.32
N ALA A 44 -23.28 -21.36 9.47
CA ALA A 44 -24.33 -22.37 9.63
C ALA A 44 -25.69 -22.02 8.97
N SER A 45 -25.87 -20.80 8.47
CA SER A 45 -27.12 -20.35 7.81
C SER A 45 -27.19 -20.66 6.30
N MET A 46 -26.23 -21.42 5.75
CA MET A 46 -26.06 -21.60 4.30
C MET A 46 -26.65 -22.87 3.67
N ALA A 47 -27.32 -23.75 4.42
CA ALA A 47 -27.91 -24.96 3.85
C ALA A 47 -29.44 -24.83 3.67
N ILE A 48 -29.91 -24.64 2.42
CA ILE A 48 -31.16 -25.19 1.86
C ILE A 48 -31.23 -24.83 0.36
N GLY A 49 -31.51 -25.83 -0.50
CA GLY A 49 -32.05 -25.65 -1.85
C GLY A 49 -31.28 -26.31 -2.99
N ARG A 50 -31.49 -27.62 -3.25
CA ARG A 50 -31.11 -28.32 -4.48
C ARG A 50 -32.21 -28.16 -5.56
N GLY A 51 -31.84 -27.75 -6.77
CA GLY A 51 -32.66 -27.85 -7.99
C GLY A 51 -31.80 -28.40 -9.14
N PRO A 52 -32.39 -29.10 -10.14
CA PRO A 52 -31.61 -29.88 -11.11
C PRO A 52 -31.07 -29.04 -12.28
N MET A 53 -29.88 -29.44 -12.75
CA MET A 53 -29.05 -28.84 -13.80
C MET A 53 -29.72 -28.78 -15.18
N GLN A 54 -29.45 -27.70 -15.93
CA GLN A 54 -29.59 -27.62 -17.39
C GLN A 54 -28.24 -27.29 -18.05
N PRO A 55 -28.01 -27.71 -19.31
CA PRO A 55 -26.71 -27.59 -19.98
C PRO A 55 -26.49 -26.20 -20.63
N ALA A 56 -25.22 -25.78 -20.67
CA ALA A 56 -24.76 -24.47 -21.15
C ALA A 56 -24.77 -24.31 -22.69
N PRO A 57 -25.00 -23.09 -23.22
CA PRO A 57 -24.70 -22.73 -24.62
C PRO A 57 -23.35 -21.98 -24.74
N PRO A 58 -22.82 -21.84 -25.97
CA PRO A 58 -21.42 -21.48 -26.22
C PRO A 58 -21.15 -19.97 -26.13
N SER A 59 -19.86 -19.70 -25.93
CA SER A 59 -19.18 -18.42 -25.70
C SER A 59 -19.54 -17.30 -26.68
N SER A 60 -19.78 -16.11 -26.16
CA SER A 60 -19.85 -14.86 -26.93
C SER A 60 -19.10 -13.74 -26.21
N THR A 61 -18.11 -13.19 -26.91
CA THR A 61 -17.47 -11.89 -26.66
C THR A 61 -18.52 -10.78 -26.55
N SER A 62 -18.59 -10.05 -25.42
CA SER A 62 -19.40 -8.82 -25.37
C SER A 62 -18.66 -7.66 -24.69
N SER A 63 -18.64 -6.58 -25.46
CA SER A 63 -18.26 -5.20 -25.18
C SER A 63 -18.86 -4.65 -23.89
N ALA A 64 -18.03 -3.98 -23.09
CA ALA A 64 -18.41 -3.30 -21.86
C ALA A 64 -19.09 -1.94 -22.15
N VAL A 65 -20.41 -1.88 -21.98
CA VAL A 65 -21.21 -0.68 -21.68
C VAL A 65 -22.50 -1.16 -20.98
N ASP A 66 -22.48 -1.31 -19.66
CA ASP A 66 -23.65 -1.27 -18.77
C ASP A 66 -23.17 -1.53 -17.32
N ASP A 67 -23.95 -1.09 -16.33
CA ASP A 67 -23.83 -1.30 -14.86
C ASP A 67 -23.80 -2.79 -14.41
N ARG A 68 -23.34 -3.69 -15.28
CA ARG A 68 -23.19 -5.11 -15.01
C ARG A 68 -22.01 -5.31 -14.08
N LEU A 69 -22.28 -5.96 -12.95
CA LEU A 69 -21.25 -6.50 -12.05
C LEU A 69 -20.18 -7.26 -12.85
N PRO A 70 -18.91 -7.28 -12.40
CA PRO A 70 -17.77 -7.76 -13.18
C PRO A 70 -17.85 -9.24 -13.58
N PHE A 71 -18.78 -10.02 -13.02
CA PHE A 71 -18.98 -11.42 -13.39
C PHE A 71 -20.46 -11.80 -13.48
N SER A 72 -20.80 -12.51 -14.54
CA SER A 72 -22.02 -13.28 -14.71
C SER A 72 -21.92 -14.63 -14.01
N SER A 73 -23.07 -15.24 -13.67
CA SER A 73 -23.09 -16.63 -13.15
C SER A 73 -22.42 -17.64 -14.09
N SER A 74 -22.30 -17.32 -15.38
CA SER A 74 -21.56 -18.10 -16.37
C SER A 74 -20.04 -17.94 -16.28
N GLU A 75 -19.55 -16.79 -15.82
CA GLU A 75 -18.11 -16.52 -15.62
C GLU A 75 -17.60 -17.09 -14.28
N MET A 76 -18.49 -17.26 -13.29
CA MET A 76 -18.18 -17.87 -11.99
C MET A 76 -19.20 -18.95 -11.58
N PRO A 77 -19.31 -20.08 -12.32
CA PRO A 77 -20.25 -21.13 -11.99
C PRO A 77 -19.97 -21.71 -10.59
N GLY A 78 -21.02 -21.85 -9.78
CA GLY A 78 -20.93 -22.36 -8.41
C GLY A 78 -20.65 -21.32 -7.33
N TYR A 79 -20.48 -20.04 -7.69
CA TYR A 79 -20.44 -18.94 -6.76
C TYR A 79 -21.87 -18.44 -6.46
N LYS A 80 -22.27 -18.43 -5.18
CA LYS A 80 -23.20 -17.39 -4.72
C LYS A 80 -22.40 -16.10 -4.67
N VAL A 81 -22.11 -15.50 -5.83
CA VAL A 81 -21.90 -14.05 -5.87
C VAL A 81 -23.09 -13.50 -5.09
N ARG A 82 -22.87 -12.64 -4.10
CA ARG A 82 -23.96 -11.87 -3.51
C ARG A 82 -24.53 -11.03 -4.66
N MET A 83 -25.42 -11.65 -5.43
CA MET A 83 -26.29 -11.09 -6.48
C MET A 83 -27.29 -10.10 -5.88
N ASP A 84 -27.13 -9.80 -4.60
CA ASP A 84 -27.80 -8.72 -3.94
C ASP A 84 -27.25 -7.40 -4.50
N ALA A 85 -27.85 -7.02 -5.63
CA ALA A 85 -28.22 -5.63 -5.94
C ALA A 85 -28.98 -4.95 -4.77
N SER A 86 -29.31 -5.69 -3.71
CA SER A 86 -29.79 -5.20 -2.42
C SER A 86 -28.69 -4.85 -1.42
N THR A 87 -27.39 -4.99 -1.74
CA THR A 87 -26.33 -4.37 -0.93
C THR A 87 -26.68 -2.90 -0.78
N PRO A 88 -26.91 -2.40 0.45
CA PRO A 88 -27.31 -1.03 0.66
C PRO A 88 -26.33 -0.13 -0.08
N ASP A 89 -26.85 0.95 -0.66
CA ASP A 89 -26.00 2.04 -1.15
C ASP A 89 -24.88 2.29 -0.12
N PRO A 90 -23.60 2.25 -0.50
CA PRO A 90 -22.49 2.48 0.43
C PRO A 90 -22.69 3.76 1.24
N GLU A 91 -23.29 4.79 0.65
CA GLU A 91 -23.63 6.02 1.37
C GLU A 91 -24.68 5.78 2.46
N LEU A 92 -25.65 4.90 2.23
CA LEU A 92 -26.66 4.52 3.22
C LEU A 92 -26.06 3.69 4.36
N GLU A 93 -25.06 2.83 4.13
CA GLU A 93 -24.36 2.14 5.22
C GLU A 93 -23.58 3.14 6.07
N LEU A 94 -22.93 4.11 5.43
CA LEU A 94 -22.15 5.13 6.11
C LEU A 94 -23.00 6.13 6.89
N GLN A 95 -24.30 6.20 6.60
CA GLN A 95 -25.29 7.01 7.31
C GLN A 95 -26.01 6.24 8.43
N GLN A 96 -25.57 5.04 8.78
CA GLN A 96 -26.15 4.26 9.88
C GLN A 96 -25.28 4.29 11.13
N CYS A 97 -25.91 4.09 12.29
CA CYS A 97 -25.17 3.86 13.51
C CYS A 97 -24.40 2.54 13.41
N ILE A 98 -23.08 2.58 13.59
CA ILE A 98 -22.22 1.40 13.49
C ILE A 98 -22.61 0.27 14.47
N VAL A 99 -23.15 0.65 15.64
CA VAL A 99 -23.48 -0.30 16.72
C VAL A 99 -24.84 -0.96 16.53
N CYS A 100 -25.86 -0.21 16.13
CA CYS A 100 -27.24 -0.71 16.10
C CYS A 100 -27.89 -0.72 14.71
N GLY A 101 -27.18 -0.25 13.67
CA GLY A 101 -27.68 -0.16 12.29
C GLY A 101 -28.81 0.87 12.08
N LYS A 102 -29.24 1.59 13.13
CA LYS A 102 -30.31 2.58 13.00
C LYS A 102 -29.86 3.76 12.15
N ARG A 103 -30.74 4.18 11.25
CA ARG A 103 -30.60 5.42 10.48
C ARG A 103 -31.05 6.61 11.32
N PRO A 104 -30.48 7.81 11.10
CA PRO A 104 -31.00 9.02 11.71
C PRO A 104 -32.40 9.31 11.19
N GLU A 105 -33.25 9.89 12.03
CA GLU A 105 -34.51 10.48 11.57
C GLU A 105 -34.23 11.70 10.67
N LEU A 106 -35.20 12.08 9.83
CA LEU A 106 -35.08 13.25 8.95
C LEU A 106 -34.68 14.50 9.76
N GLY A 107 -33.52 15.08 9.44
CA GLY A 107 -32.95 16.26 10.11
C GLY A 107 -32.09 15.96 11.33
N GLN A 108 -32.04 14.72 11.81
CA GLN A 108 -31.13 14.31 12.88
C GLN A 108 -29.72 14.09 12.33
N ARG A 109 -28.71 14.62 13.02
CA ARG A 109 -27.30 14.31 12.75
C ARG A 109 -26.85 13.20 13.69
N LEU A 110 -26.24 12.15 13.15
CA LEU A 110 -25.56 11.16 13.98
C LEU A 110 -24.35 11.79 14.67
N LYS A 111 -24.06 11.29 15.86
CA LYS A 111 -22.89 11.68 16.65
C LYS A 111 -21.64 11.03 16.06
N VAL A 112 -20.51 11.70 16.27
CA VAL A 112 -19.16 11.23 15.95
C VAL A 112 -18.33 11.29 17.21
N CYS A 113 -17.25 10.52 17.26
CA CYS A 113 -16.27 10.68 18.33
C CYS A 113 -15.50 11.99 18.10
N ASP A 114 -15.34 12.77 19.16
CA ASP A 114 -14.62 14.04 19.20
C ASP A 114 -13.11 13.91 19.02
N ARG A 115 -12.54 12.74 19.37
CA ARG A 115 -11.10 12.44 19.21
C ARG A 115 -10.71 12.08 17.78
N CYS A 116 -11.62 11.39 17.09
CA CYS A 116 -11.40 10.92 15.74
C CYS A 116 -11.53 12.06 14.73
N VAL A 117 -10.86 11.92 13.57
CA VAL A 117 -11.13 12.81 12.43
C VAL A 117 -12.58 12.63 12.00
N ARG A 118 -13.32 13.74 11.87
CA ARG A 118 -14.78 13.72 11.68
C ARG A 118 -15.22 12.87 10.49
N GLU A 119 -14.49 12.96 9.39
CA GLU A 119 -14.73 12.25 8.14
C GLU A 119 -14.55 10.74 8.29
N VAL A 120 -13.62 10.31 9.14
CA VAL A 120 -13.28 8.90 9.38
C VAL A 120 -14.12 8.30 10.50
N SER A 121 -14.51 9.10 11.50
CA SER A 121 -15.23 8.63 12.69
C SER A 121 -16.46 7.78 12.31
N PRO A 122 -16.69 6.64 13.00
CA PRO A 122 -17.95 5.94 12.91
C PRO A 122 -19.09 6.85 13.38
N LEU A 123 -20.29 6.56 12.91
CA LEU A 123 -21.48 7.31 13.29
C LEU A 123 -22.27 6.59 14.38
N TYR A 124 -22.83 7.36 15.31
CA TYR A 124 -23.57 6.85 16.47
C TYR A 124 -24.92 7.53 16.61
N CYS A 125 -25.99 6.76 16.86
CA CYS A 125 -27.32 7.35 17.09
C CYS A 125 -27.51 7.93 18.50
N SER A 126 -26.62 7.61 19.44
CA SER A 126 -26.69 8.03 20.85
C SER A 126 -25.30 7.98 21.52
N GLU A 127 -25.17 8.62 22.70
CA GLU A 127 -23.98 8.44 23.56
C GLU A 127 -23.84 6.99 24.02
N ASP A 128 -24.97 6.31 24.26
CA ASP A 128 -24.95 4.94 24.75
C ASP A 128 -24.35 3.98 23.73
N CYS A 129 -24.66 4.17 22.44
CA CYS A 129 -24.00 3.42 21.37
C CYS A 129 -22.50 3.74 21.29
N LEU A 130 -22.10 5.02 21.42
CA LEU A 130 -20.68 5.39 21.43
C LEU A 130 -19.95 4.69 22.59
N LYS A 131 -20.49 4.78 23.82
CA LYS A 131 -19.94 4.13 25.01
C LYS A 131 -19.89 2.61 24.86
N GLN A 132 -20.94 1.99 24.33
CA GLN A 132 -20.98 0.56 24.08
C GLN A 132 -19.86 0.12 23.11
N HIS A 133 -19.64 0.86 22.03
CA HIS A 133 -18.60 0.55 21.05
C HIS A 133 -17.20 0.59 21.68
N PHE A 134 -16.94 1.57 22.54
CA PHE A 134 -15.70 1.66 23.34
C PHE A 134 -15.58 0.52 24.35
N GLN A 135 -16.64 0.22 25.09
CA GLN A 135 -16.64 -0.86 26.10
C GLN A 135 -16.42 -2.25 25.48
N GLN A 136 -16.83 -2.44 24.23
CA GLN A 136 -16.59 -3.68 23.47
C GLN A 136 -15.19 -3.75 22.86
N GLY A 137 -14.37 -2.71 22.99
CA GLY A 137 -13.03 -2.65 22.39
C GLY A 137 -13.02 -2.51 20.86
N GLN A 138 -14.18 -2.29 20.25
CA GLN A 138 -14.33 -2.14 18.79
C GLN A 138 -14.06 -0.69 18.32
N HIS A 139 -13.93 0.22 19.28
CA HIS A 139 -13.40 1.56 19.07
C HIS A 139 -12.50 1.92 20.25
N THR A 140 -11.22 2.15 19.99
CA THR A 140 -10.24 2.48 21.03
C THR A 140 -9.61 3.85 20.77
N ARG A 141 -8.96 4.42 21.79
CA ARG A 141 -8.16 5.66 21.62
C ARG A 141 -7.07 5.45 20.57
N GLU A 142 -6.46 4.26 20.55
CA GLU A 142 -5.46 3.87 19.57
C GLU A 142 -6.02 3.88 18.15
N MET A 143 -7.23 3.33 17.95
CA MET A 143 -7.88 3.39 16.63
C MET A 143 -8.18 4.83 16.18
N CYS A 144 -8.54 5.75 17.07
CA CYS A 144 -8.67 7.17 16.68
C CYS A 144 -7.34 7.79 16.27
N ARG A 145 -6.24 7.49 17.00
CA ARG A 145 -4.89 7.96 16.65
C ARG A 145 -4.46 7.39 15.31
N MET A 146 -4.58 6.09 15.13
CA MET A 146 -4.24 5.38 13.88
C MET A 146 -5.09 5.87 12.71
N GLY A 147 -6.39 6.09 12.91
CA GLY A 147 -7.27 6.65 11.89
C GLY A 147 -6.92 8.08 11.48
N ARG A 148 -6.45 8.91 12.43
CA ARG A 148 -5.92 10.25 12.14
C ARG A 148 -4.62 10.15 11.33
N ALA A 149 -3.67 9.33 11.79
CA ALA A 149 -2.40 9.11 11.11
C ALA A 149 -2.63 8.66 9.66
N MET A 150 -3.44 7.62 9.44
CA MET A 150 -3.76 7.12 8.10
C MET A 150 -4.45 8.17 7.20
N TYR A 151 -5.36 8.98 7.74
CA TYR A 151 -6.16 9.90 6.94
C TYR A 151 -5.50 11.25 6.66
N VAL A 152 -4.68 11.74 7.60
CA VAL A 152 -4.08 13.09 7.56
C VAL A 152 -2.60 13.03 7.22
N GLU A 153 -1.85 12.16 7.90
CA GLU A 153 -0.39 12.16 7.90
C GLU A 153 0.16 11.19 6.85
N GLN A 154 -0.50 10.06 6.62
CA GLN A 154 -0.01 9.01 5.75
C GLN A 154 -0.39 9.26 4.29
N GLY A 155 0.63 9.48 3.46
CA GLY A 155 0.48 9.87 2.06
C GLY A 155 -0.49 8.99 1.27
N SER A 156 -0.32 7.66 1.30
CA SER A 156 -1.07 6.74 0.42
C SER A 156 -2.53 6.50 0.82
N LEU A 157 -2.96 6.86 2.03
CA LEU A 157 -4.38 6.76 2.45
C LEU A 157 -5.05 8.13 2.66
N ARG A 158 -4.28 9.20 2.46
CA ARG A 158 -4.71 10.56 2.72
C ARG A 158 -6.04 10.89 2.06
N GLY A 159 -6.97 11.44 2.83
CA GLY A 159 -8.25 11.94 2.30
C GLY A 159 -9.23 10.86 1.83
N ASN A 160 -8.89 9.57 1.89
CA ASN A 160 -9.79 8.47 1.55
C ASN A 160 -10.42 7.88 2.82
N ARG A 161 -11.49 8.51 3.30
CA ARG A 161 -12.17 8.10 4.53
C ARG A 161 -12.72 6.67 4.47
N HIS A 162 -13.04 6.17 3.27
CA HIS A 162 -13.63 4.85 3.07
C HIS A 162 -12.58 3.76 3.25
N ALA A 163 -11.39 3.95 2.67
CA ALA A 163 -10.24 3.06 2.90
C ALA A 163 -9.87 3.04 4.39
N VAL A 164 -9.76 4.19 5.04
CA VAL A 164 -9.41 4.23 6.47
C VAL A 164 -10.48 3.56 7.33
N ARG A 165 -11.78 3.78 7.06
CA ARG A 165 -12.87 3.06 7.77
C ARG A 165 -12.82 1.56 7.55
N TYR A 166 -12.54 1.11 6.33
CA TYR A 166 -12.39 -0.31 6.02
C TYR A 166 -11.22 -0.93 6.81
N LEU A 167 -10.04 -0.29 6.79
CA LEU A 167 -8.84 -0.74 7.50
C LEU A 167 -9.02 -0.76 9.03
N LEU A 168 -9.88 0.10 9.58
CA LEU A 168 -10.23 0.13 11.01
C LEU A 168 -11.38 -0.84 11.37
N GLY A 169 -11.91 -1.60 10.41
CA GLY A 169 -13.05 -2.50 10.64
C GLY A 169 -14.38 -1.78 10.86
N TRP A 170 -14.47 -0.50 10.46
CA TRP A 170 -15.66 0.35 10.60
C TRP A 170 -16.52 0.43 9.32
N MET A 171 -16.12 -0.27 8.27
CA MET A 171 -16.87 -0.42 7.03
C MET A 171 -16.82 -1.88 6.57
N THR A 172 -17.93 -2.39 6.03
CA THR A 172 -17.97 -3.75 5.51
C THR A 172 -17.14 -3.87 4.23
N GLU A 173 -16.58 -5.04 3.99
CA GLU A 173 -15.79 -5.35 2.80
C GLU A 173 -16.58 -5.13 1.50
N ASP A 174 -17.81 -5.65 1.42
CA ASP A 174 -18.71 -5.49 0.28
C ASP A 174 -18.97 -4.02 -0.04
N ALA A 175 -19.27 -3.21 0.97
CA ALA A 175 -19.53 -1.78 0.78
C ALA A 175 -18.27 -1.02 0.37
N PHE A 176 -17.12 -1.37 0.97
CA PHE A 176 -15.85 -0.74 0.65
C PHE A 176 -15.48 -0.97 -0.81
N PHE A 177 -15.43 -2.22 -1.27
CA PHE A 177 -15.02 -2.51 -2.64
C PHE A 177 -16.02 -2.03 -3.69
N LYS A 178 -17.32 -1.99 -3.37
CA LYS A 178 -18.33 -1.33 -4.21
C LYS A 178 -18.01 0.16 -4.36
N HIS A 179 -17.72 0.85 -3.26
CA HIS A 179 -17.36 2.26 -3.30
C HIS A 179 -16.02 2.50 -4.01
N GLN A 180 -15.01 1.65 -3.77
CA GLN A 180 -13.72 1.76 -4.44
C GLN A 180 -13.84 1.65 -5.96
N ARG A 181 -14.60 0.68 -6.48
CA ARG A 181 -14.84 0.57 -7.94
C ARG A 181 -15.52 1.81 -8.51
N GLN A 182 -16.50 2.36 -7.79
CA GLN A 182 -17.16 3.61 -8.19
C GLN A 182 -16.14 4.76 -8.25
N LYS A 183 -15.31 4.92 -7.22
CA LYS A 183 -14.27 5.97 -7.18
C LYS A 183 -13.21 5.79 -8.24
N GLN A 184 -12.81 4.56 -8.54
CA GLN A 184 -11.91 4.27 -9.63
C GLN A 184 -12.50 4.69 -10.97
N GLN A 185 -13.77 4.37 -11.23
CA GLN A 185 -14.45 4.81 -12.45
C GLN A 185 -14.52 6.34 -12.52
N GLU A 186 -14.88 7.02 -11.42
CA GLU A 186 -14.90 8.49 -11.35
C GLU A 186 -13.51 9.10 -11.64
N ILE A 187 -12.43 8.49 -11.13
CA ILE A 187 -11.04 8.92 -11.40
C ILE A 187 -10.70 8.71 -12.88
N GLN A 188 -11.05 7.55 -13.44
CA GLN A 188 -10.79 7.24 -14.86
C GLN A 188 -11.57 8.19 -15.78
N ASP A 189 -12.82 8.49 -15.45
CA ASP A 189 -13.66 9.44 -16.18
C ASP A 189 -13.09 10.85 -16.11
N GLU A 190 -12.56 11.26 -14.97
CA GLU A 190 -11.89 12.56 -14.79
C GLU A 190 -10.61 12.66 -15.64
N ILE A 191 -9.77 11.61 -15.64
CA ILE A 191 -8.58 11.51 -16.50
C ILE A 191 -8.98 11.56 -17.98
N ALA A 192 -10.04 10.85 -18.36
CA ALA A 192 -10.54 10.83 -19.74
C ALA A 192 -11.11 12.19 -20.16
N ALA A 193 -11.88 12.85 -19.29
CA ALA A 193 -12.52 14.14 -19.54
C ALA A 193 -11.51 15.27 -19.72
N TYR A 194 -10.30 15.15 -19.15
CA TYR A 194 -9.21 16.09 -19.37
C TYR A 194 -8.81 16.20 -20.86
N GLY A 195 -9.03 15.15 -21.66
CA GLY A 195 -8.94 15.18 -23.12
C GLY A 195 -7.53 15.43 -23.68
N ARG A 196 -6.49 15.30 -22.87
CA ARG A 196 -5.09 15.44 -23.28
C ARG A 196 -4.28 14.22 -22.86
N PRO A 197 -3.19 13.91 -23.60
CA PRO A 197 -2.27 12.85 -23.21
C PRO A 197 -1.79 13.08 -21.78
N SER A 198 -2.08 12.10 -20.92
CA SER A 198 -1.63 12.08 -19.54
C SER A 198 -0.64 10.92 -19.39
N HIS A 199 0.47 11.16 -18.68
CA HIS A 199 1.38 10.09 -18.32
C HIS A 199 0.94 9.49 -16.99
N LEU A 200 0.58 8.21 -17.02
CA LEU A 200 0.21 7.50 -15.80
C LEU A 200 1.46 6.88 -15.17
N LYS A 201 1.63 7.09 -13.87
CA LYS A 201 2.64 6.47 -13.00
C LYS A 201 1.92 5.78 -11.86
N MET A 202 2.39 4.61 -11.46
CA MET A 202 1.86 3.86 -10.32
C MET A 202 2.94 3.70 -9.26
N SER A 203 2.52 3.75 -8.01
CA SER A 203 3.29 3.31 -6.86
C SER A 203 2.45 2.35 -6.03
N VAL A 204 3.09 1.39 -5.37
CA VAL A 204 2.44 0.47 -4.43
C VAL A 204 3.12 0.56 -3.08
N SER A 205 2.33 0.67 -2.03
CA SER A 205 2.78 0.64 -0.65
C SER A 205 2.10 -0.49 0.10
N VAL A 206 2.80 -1.08 1.06
CA VAL A 206 2.27 -2.18 1.87
C VAL A 206 2.01 -1.68 3.29
N PHE A 207 0.80 -1.95 3.78
CA PHE A 207 0.31 -1.49 5.06
C PHE A 207 -0.05 -2.69 5.92
N ASN A 208 0.54 -2.75 7.12
CA ASN A 208 0.18 -3.75 8.12
C ASN A 208 -0.71 -3.10 9.17
N THR A 209 -1.91 -3.64 9.36
CA THR A 209 -2.74 -3.37 10.54
C THR A 209 -2.52 -4.50 11.55
N VAL A 210 -3.12 -4.36 12.74
CA VAL A 210 -3.09 -5.41 13.77
C VAL A 210 -3.63 -6.74 13.24
N ASP A 211 -4.53 -6.73 12.26
CA ASP A 211 -5.24 -7.94 11.84
C ASP A 211 -4.94 -8.36 10.38
N PHE A 212 -4.38 -7.49 9.54
CA PHE A 212 -4.28 -7.72 8.09
C PHE A 212 -3.12 -6.96 7.45
N ALA A 213 -2.63 -7.47 6.30
CA ALA A 213 -1.72 -6.73 5.41
C ALA A 213 -2.47 -6.31 4.14
N PHE A 214 -2.26 -5.08 3.69
CA PHE A 214 -2.92 -4.49 2.52
C PHE A 214 -1.91 -3.82 1.58
N GLY A 215 -2.19 -3.91 0.29
CA GLY A 215 -1.54 -3.14 -0.74
C GLY A 215 -2.37 -1.90 -1.04
N VAL A 216 -1.71 -0.76 -1.15
CA VAL A 216 -2.33 0.49 -1.59
C VAL A 216 -1.59 0.94 -2.84
N VAL A 217 -2.33 1.02 -3.95
CA VAL A 217 -1.84 1.57 -5.21
C VAL A 217 -2.18 3.03 -5.26
N GLU A 218 -1.15 3.85 -5.40
CA GLU A 218 -1.25 5.24 -5.77
C GLU A 218 -1.16 5.35 -7.30
N LEU A 219 -2.01 6.21 -7.87
CA LEU A 219 -2.00 6.54 -9.28
C LEU A 219 -1.66 8.03 -9.43
N ALA A 220 -0.59 8.35 -10.14
CA ALA A 220 -0.25 9.70 -10.53
C ALA A 220 -0.53 9.91 -12.02
N SER A 221 -1.25 10.99 -12.35
CA SER A 221 -1.54 11.42 -13.71
C SER A 221 -0.77 12.71 -13.98
N SER A 222 0.38 12.62 -14.64
CA SER A 222 1.16 13.78 -15.05
C SER A 222 0.51 14.52 -16.22
N LEU A 223 0.70 15.84 -16.22
CA LEU A 223 0.08 16.83 -17.08
C LEU A 223 1.16 17.58 -17.86
N ALA A 224 0.76 18.21 -18.97
CA ALA A 224 1.57 19.29 -19.52
C ALA A 224 1.63 20.46 -18.50
N GLU A 225 2.76 21.15 -18.44
CA GLU A 225 3.02 22.23 -17.48
C GLU A 225 1.89 23.30 -17.50
N GLY A 226 1.42 23.71 -16.32
CA GLY A 226 0.38 24.74 -16.18
C GLY A 226 -1.07 24.26 -16.32
N HIS A 227 -1.32 22.97 -16.51
CA HIS A 227 -2.68 22.43 -16.69
C HIS A 227 -3.31 21.80 -15.45
N ALA A 228 -2.61 21.75 -14.30
CA ALA A 228 -3.15 21.18 -13.06
C ALA A 228 -4.47 21.81 -12.60
N LEU A 229 -4.66 23.12 -12.85
CA LEU A 229 -5.87 23.86 -12.46
C LEU A 229 -7.12 23.48 -13.28
N LEU A 230 -6.97 22.72 -14.36
CA LEU A 230 -8.10 22.26 -15.19
C LEU A 230 -8.65 20.91 -14.74
N ARG A 231 -7.98 20.24 -13.78
CA ARG A 231 -8.38 18.94 -13.27
C ARG A 231 -9.35 19.10 -12.10
N HIS A 232 -10.28 18.18 -11.98
CA HIS A 232 -11.30 18.18 -10.94
C HIS A 232 -11.42 16.78 -10.32
N PRO A 233 -10.43 16.37 -9.50
CA PRO A 233 -10.44 15.06 -8.84
C PRO A 233 -11.78 14.82 -8.16
N PRO A 234 -12.34 13.60 -8.26
CA PRO A 234 -13.61 13.31 -7.61
C PRO A 234 -13.50 13.50 -6.09
N ALA A 235 -14.60 13.92 -5.46
CA ALA A 235 -14.65 14.09 -4.01
C ALA A 235 -14.31 12.76 -3.30
N ASP A 236 -13.69 12.88 -2.12
CA ASP A 236 -13.33 11.76 -1.24
C ASP A 236 -12.32 10.75 -1.83
N THR A 237 -11.61 11.13 -2.90
CA THR A 237 -10.49 10.35 -3.48
C THR A 237 -9.13 10.70 -2.87
N GLY A 238 -9.07 11.76 -2.06
CA GLY A 238 -7.81 12.27 -1.52
C GLY A 238 -6.89 12.93 -2.55
N GLY A 239 -7.40 13.25 -3.75
CA GLY A 239 -6.61 13.80 -4.86
C GLY A 239 -5.72 14.98 -4.44
N VAL A 240 -4.41 14.84 -4.63
CA VAL A 240 -3.40 15.87 -4.33
C VAL A 240 -2.92 16.52 -5.61
N PHE A 241 -2.93 17.85 -5.66
CA PHE A 241 -2.47 18.62 -6.81
C PHE A 241 -1.01 19.02 -6.64
N TYR A 242 -0.22 18.70 -7.66
CA TYR A 242 1.12 19.24 -7.88
C TYR A 242 1.10 20.11 -9.14
N PRO A 243 2.10 20.97 -9.36
CA PRO A 243 2.15 21.84 -10.54
C PRO A 243 2.02 21.09 -11.89
N ASP A 244 2.50 19.84 -11.93
CA ASP A 244 2.64 19.01 -13.12
C ASP A 244 1.91 17.67 -13.04
N CYS A 245 1.24 17.34 -11.93
CA CYS A 245 0.48 16.10 -11.81
C CYS A 245 -0.66 16.16 -10.78
N VAL A 246 -1.61 15.23 -10.94
CA VAL A 246 -2.59 14.90 -9.90
C VAL A 246 -2.28 13.51 -9.37
N ILE A 247 -2.19 13.38 -8.06
CA ILE A 247 -1.95 12.10 -7.38
C ILE A 247 -3.24 11.63 -6.72
N TYR A 248 -3.64 10.39 -6.99
CA TYR A 248 -4.72 9.66 -6.31
C TYR A 248 -4.07 8.65 -5.36
N PRO A 249 -3.87 9.00 -4.09
CA PRO A 249 -3.00 8.25 -3.17
C PRO A 249 -3.47 6.82 -2.92
N SER A 250 -4.78 6.59 -2.94
CA SER A 250 -5.42 5.29 -2.73
C SER A 250 -6.35 4.96 -3.88
N TYR A 251 -5.78 4.92 -5.10
CA TYR A 251 -6.50 4.51 -6.30
C TYR A 251 -7.08 3.09 -6.15
N GLN A 252 -6.32 2.17 -5.56
CA GLN A 252 -6.78 0.82 -5.23
C GLN A 252 -6.22 0.43 -3.86
N VAL A 253 -7.07 -0.08 -2.98
CA VAL A 253 -6.67 -0.81 -1.78
C VAL A 253 -7.07 -2.27 -1.97
N PHE A 254 -6.22 -3.20 -1.59
CA PHE A 254 -6.50 -4.64 -1.68
C PHE A 254 -5.80 -5.40 -0.54
N PRO A 255 -6.42 -6.46 0.00
CA PRO A 255 -5.78 -7.30 0.98
C PRO A 255 -4.69 -8.14 0.33
N ILE A 256 -3.57 -8.29 1.04
CA ILE A 256 -2.46 -9.16 0.65
C ILE A 256 -2.36 -10.34 1.61
N ALA A 257 -2.81 -10.21 2.87
CA ALA A 257 -2.86 -11.32 3.83
C ALA A 257 -4.19 -11.37 4.59
N TRP A 258 -4.67 -12.58 4.92
CA TRP A 258 -5.93 -12.83 5.60
C TRP A 258 -5.84 -12.64 7.14
N ARG A 259 -4.64 -12.73 7.73
CA ARG A 259 -4.44 -12.55 9.17
C ARG A 259 -3.17 -11.78 9.50
N GLU A 260 -3.12 -11.33 10.75
CA GLU A 260 -1.97 -10.73 11.41
C GLU A 260 -0.72 -11.54 11.10
N VAL A 261 0.20 -10.90 10.40
CA VAL A 261 1.56 -11.39 10.27
C VAL A 261 2.30 -10.97 11.54
N LYS A 262 2.28 -11.83 12.55
CA LYS A 262 2.94 -11.56 13.84
C LYS A 262 4.46 -11.63 13.70
N GLU A 263 5.10 -10.46 13.59
CA GLU A 263 6.55 -10.23 13.69
C GLU A 263 7.43 -11.07 12.73
N PRO A 264 8.67 -10.61 12.48
CA PRO A 264 9.12 -10.24 11.14
C PRO A 264 8.77 -11.28 10.08
N THR A 265 8.17 -10.80 8.99
CA THR A 265 7.93 -11.57 7.78
C THR A 265 9.22 -12.28 7.39
N GLY A 266 9.32 -13.58 7.68
CA GLY A 266 10.42 -14.37 7.13
C GLY A 266 10.41 -14.24 5.60
N PRO A 267 11.54 -14.42 4.92
CA PRO A 267 11.65 -14.17 3.48
C PRO A 267 10.60 -14.96 2.68
N VAL A 268 10.24 -16.16 3.13
CA VAL A 268 9.16 -16.97 2.54
C VAL A 268 7.82 -16.23 2.47
N LEU A 269 7.44 -15.56 3.54
CA LEU A 269 6.18 -14.82 3.61
C LEU A 269 6.22 -13.59 2.72
N GLU A 270 7.33 -12.85 2.71
CA GLU A 270 7.51 -11.70 1.82
C GLU A 270 7.35 -12.08 0.35
N VAL A 271 7.86 -13.26 -0.04
CA VAL A 271 7.71 -13.79 -1.40
C VAL A 271 6.25 -14.06 -1.74
N MET A 272 5.49 -14.70 -0.85
CA MET A 272 4.07 -14.95 -1.08
C MET A 272 3.29 -13.65 -1.26
N LEU A 273 3.54 -12.66 -0.41
CA LEU A 273 2.92 -11.35 -0.50
C LEU A 273 3.30 -10.66 -1.83
N ALA A 274 4.57 -10.74 -2.23
CA ALA A 274 5.09 -10.22 -3.49
C ALA A 274 4.41 -10.85 -4.71
N GLU A 275 4.24 -12.17 -4.74
CA GLU A 275 3.52 -12.87 -5.82
C GLU A 275 2.08 -12.39 -5.96
N ARG A 276 1.39 -12.17 -4.84
CA ARG A 276 0.03 -11.61 -4.84
C ARG A 276 -0.02 -10.18 -5.37
N ILE A 277 0.93 -9.33 -4.95
CA ILE A 277 1.07 -7.96 -5.47
C ILE A 277 1.26 -8.02 -6.99
N VAL A 278 2.12 -8.90 -7.52
CA VAL A 278 2.32 -9.04 -8.98
C VAL A 278 1.02 -9.34 -9.71
N ILE A 279 0.21 -10.27 -9.21
CA ILE A 279 -1.04 -10.65 -9.90
C ILE A 279 -2.03 -9.49 -9.89
N VAL A 280 -2.25 -8.86 -8.73
CA VAL A 280 -3.16 -7.72 -8.59
C VAL A 280 -2.68 -6.54 -9.44
N MET A 281 -1.40 -6.21 -9.39
CA MET A 281 -0.81 -5.13 -10.20
C MET A 281 -0.91 -5.42 -11.70
N SER A 282 -0.72 -6.66 -12.13
CA SER A 282 -0.90 -7.04 -13.55
C SER A 282 -2.32 -6.70 -14.02
N ASN A 283 -3.34 -7.06 -13.25
CA ASN A 283 -4.74 -6.74 -13.57
C ASN A 283 -5.02 -5.24 -13.58
N ILE A 284 -4.48 -4.48 -12.62
CA ILE A 284 -4.60 -3.02 -12.58
C ILE A 284 -3.96 -2.39 -13.81
N ILE A 285 -2.75 -2.81 -14.18
CA ILE A 285 -2.05 -2.26 -15.34
C ILE A 285 -2.81 -2.59 -16.64
N ILE A 286 -3.38 -3.79 -16.78
CA ILE A 286 -4.22 -4.16 -17.93
C ILE A 286 -5.44 -3.22 -18.02
N ALA A 287 -6.14 -2.98 -16.90
CA ALA A 287 -7.29 -2.09 -16.86
C ALA A 287 -6.91 -0.65 -17.25
N LEU A 288 -5.78 -0.15 -16.75
CA LEU A 288 -5.27 1.18 -17.10
C LEU A 288 -4.78 1.26 -18.55
N LEU A 289 -4.17 0.21 -19.10
CA LEU A 289 -3.80 0.17 -20.51
C LEU A 289 -5.04 0.26 -21.41
N ALA A 290 -6.11 -0.46 -21.06
CA ALA A 290 -7.39 -0.38 -21.77
C ALA A 290 -7.98 1.04 -21.73
N LEU A 291 -7.82 1.77 -20.62
CA LEU A 291 -8.17 3.19 -20.52
C LEU A 291 -7.28 4.05 -21.42
N THR A 292 -5.95 3.90 -21.35
CA THR A 292 -5.03 4.71 -22.16
C THR A 292 -5.27 4.56 -23.66
N ALA A 293 -5.60 3.35 -24.12
CA ALA A 293 -5.98 3.08 -25.51
C ALA A 293 -7.23 3.87 -25.96
N ARG A 294 -8.12 4.23 -25.03
CA ARG A 294 -9.33 5.04 -25.30
C ARG A 294 -9.06 6.56 -25.21
N CYS A 295 -8.16 6.98 -24.33
CA CYS A 295 -8.06 8.38 -23.88
C CYS A 295 -6.81 9.14 -24.38
N LEU A 296 -6.10 8.62 -25.39
CA LEU A 296 -4.81 9.17 -25.87
C LEU A 296 -3.72 9.26 -24.77
N GLY A 297 -3.89 8.54 -23.66
CA GLY A 297 -2.92 8.47 -22.58
C GLY A 297 -1.76 7.55 -22.92
N VAL A 298 -0.64 7.71 -22.21
CA VAL A 298 0.51 6.80 -22.31
C VAL A 298 0.90 6.41 -20.90
N ILE A 299 1.02 5.11 -20.61
CA ILE A 299 1.69 4.70 -19.37
C ILE A 299 3.18 5.05 -19.53
N GLY A 300 3.60 6.13 -18.86
CA GLY A 300 4.85 6.82 -19.18
C GLY A 300 6.10 6.08 -18.69
N LYS A 301 5.95 5.23 -17.67
CA LYS A 301 7.02 4.43 -17.07
C LYS A 301 6.62 2.97 -17.10
N GLN A 302 7.51 2.11 -17.58
CA GLN A 302 7.33 0.64 -17.58
C GLN A 302 7.72 0.03 -16.23
N TYR A 303 7.51 0.76 -15.15
CA TYR A 303 7.79 0.28 -13.82
C TYR A 303 6.87 0.91 -12.78
N VAL A 304 6.67 0.16 -11.70
CA VAL A 304 5.93 0.51 -10.48
C VAL A 304 6.95 0.83 -9.39
N GLU A 305 6.75 1.93 -8.67
CA GLU A 305 7.61 2.31 -7.53
C GLU A 305 6.97 1.99 -6.18
N GLY A 306 7.71 2.12 -5.08
CA GLY A 306 7.19 2.05 -3.71
C GLY A 306 7.80 0.91 -2.89
N ASP A 307 6.99 0.29 -2.03
CA ASP A 307 7.39 -0.78 -1.08
C ASP A 307 7.46 -2.12 -1.82
N VAL A 308 8.42 -2.22 -2.73
CA VAL A 308 8.53 -3.33 -3.69
C VAL A 308 9.83 -4.11 -3.57
N ASN A 309 10.48 -4.05 -2.41
CA ASN A 309 11.78 -4.68 -2.16
C ASN A 309 11.82 -6.16 -2.54
N ALA A 310 10.87 -6.96 -2.03
CA ALA A 310 10.79 -8.38 -2.37
C ALA A 310 10.58 -8.63 -3.88
N LEU A 311 9.77 -7.81 -4.55
CA LEU A 311 9.54 -7.90 -6.00
C LEU A 311 10.80 -7.56 -6.79
N PHE A 312 11.52 -6.53 -6.36
CA PHE A 312 12.75 -6.05 -7.00
C PHE A 312 13.88 -7.06 -6.87
N TRP A 313 14.25 -7.44 -5.64
CA TRP A 313 15.38 -8.34 -5.40
C TRP A 313 15.18 -9.71 -6.06
N ARG A 314 13.93 -10.17 -6.20
CA ARG A 314 13.58 -11.41 -6.89
C ARG A 314 13.38 -11.27 -8.39
N LYS A 315 13.61 -10.08 -8.95
CA LYS A 315 13.44 -9.78 -10.37
C LYS A 315 12.03 -10.13 -10.89
N MET A 316 11.01 -9.98 -10.06
CA MET A 316 9.62 -10.24 -10.44
C MET A 316 9.16 -9.17 -11.41
N THR A 317 8.30 -9.50 -12.37
CA THR A 317 7.72 -8.51 -13.29
C THR A 317 6.23 -8.77 -13.45
N CYS A 318 5.47 -7.78 -13.92
CA CYS A 318 4.12 -7.99 -14.42
C CYS A 318 4.17 -8.21 -15.94
N PRO A 319 4.09 -9.47 -16.43
CA PRO A 319 4.02 -9.74 -17.87
C PRO A 319 2.62 -9.43 -18.39
N LEU A 320 2.55 -8.63 -19.45
CA LEU A 320 1.33 -8.18 -20.08
C LEU A 320 1.28 -8.61 -21.54
N PRO A 321 0.25 -9.35 -21.96
CA PRO A 321 0.11 -9.76 -23.35
C PRO A 321 -0.20 -8.55 -24.24
N MET A 322 0.67 -8.29 -25.22
CA MET A 322 0.58 -7.19 -26.20
C MET A 322 0.61 -7.78 -27.61
N GLY A 323 -0.46 -8.45 -28.01
CA GLY A 323 -0.53 -9.15 -29.30
C GLY A 323 0.37 -10.38 -29.34
N ASP A 324 1.37 -10.37 -30.21
CA ASP A 324 2.39 -11.43 -30.33
C ASP A 324 3.59 -11.25 -29.38
N ARG A 325 3.63 -10.14 -28.65
CA ARG A 325 4.70 -9.80 -27.69
C ARG A 325 4.19 -9.80 -26.26
N THR A 326 5.11 -9.94 -25.31
CA THR A 326 4.84 -9.72 -23.89
C THR A 326 5.57 -8.48 -23.44
N ALA A 327 4.85 -7.51 -22.90
CA ALA A 327 5.42 -6.34 -22.25
C ALA A 327 5.64 -6.64 -20.77
N HIS A 328 6.80 -6.29 -20.22
CA HIS A 328 7.08 -6.44 -18.79
C HIS A 328 7.04 -5.08 -18.10
N PHE A 329 6.30 -5.01 -16.99
CA PHE A 329 6.39 -3.93 -16.03
C PHE A 329 7.28 -4.35 -14.86
N TYR A 330 8.23 -3.50 -14.51
CA TYR A 330 9.24 -3.76 -13.50
C TYR A 330 8.84 -3.15 -12.15
N PHE A 331 9.39 -3.64 -11.06
CA PHE A 331 9.19 -3.11 -9.72
C PHE A 331 10.50 -2.52 -9.24
N ILE A 332 10.54 -1.20 -9.02
CA ILE A 332 11.76 -0.51 -8.61
C ILE A 332 11.49 0.22 -7.30
N PRO A 333 12.19 -0.10 -6.20
CA PRO A 333 12.03 0.57 -4.92
C PRO A 333 12.11 2.09 -5.08
N ALA A 334 11.31 2.80 -4.29
CA ALA A 334 11.42 4.25 -4.24
C ALA A 334 12.81 4.66 -3.69
N PRO A 335 13.40 5.78 -4.13
CA PRO A 335 14.73 6.18 -3.67
C PRO A 335 14.86 6.27 -2.16
N CYS A 336 13.83 6.80 -1.49
CA CYS A 336 13.78 6.86 -0.04
C CYS A 336 13.86 5.47 0.60
N GLY A 337 13.14 4.46 0.09
CA GLY A 337 13.24 3.07 0.57
C GLY A 337 14.64 2.48 0.41
N VAL A 338 15.33 2.79 -0.68
CA VAL A 338 16.73 2.35 -0.87
C VAL A 338 17.66 3.05 0.14
N VAL A 339 17.44 4.33 0.43
CA VAL A 339 18.24 5.07 1.42
C VAL A 339 17.99 4.55 2.82
N THR A 340 16.74 4.29 3.21
CA THR A 340 16.43 3.72 4.54
C THR A 340 17.10 2.36 4.71
N ASP A 341 17.02 1.48 3.70
CA ASP A 341 17.71 0.18 3.73
C ASP A 341 19.24 0.35 3.84
N ALA A 342 19.80 1.31 3.10
CA ALA A 342 21.24 1.62 3.12
C ALA A 342 21.71 2.13 4.49
N LEU A 343 20.94 3.00 5.15
CA LEU A 343 21.24 3.54 6.48
C LEU A 343 21.16 2.43 7.55
N THR A 344 20.10 1.63 7.51
CA THR A 344 19.92 0.48 8.40
C THR A 344 21.05 -0.54 8.24
N TYR A 345 21.42 -0.87 6.99
CA TYR A 345 22.55 -1.74 6.69
C TYR A 345 23.87 -1.17 7.21
N ALA A 346 24.14 0.11 6.95
CA ALA A 346 25.36 0.78 7.42
C ALA A 346 25.46 0.81 8.96
N ALA A 347 24.34 0.99 9.65
CA ALA A 347 24.30 0.97 11.11
C ALA A 347 24.66 -0.40 11.67
N LYS A 348 24.08 -1.49 11.12
CA LYS A 348 24.42 -2.87 11.48
C LYS A 348 25.90 -3.16 11.29
N GLU A 349 26.44 -2.74 10.15
CA GLU A 349 27.82 -3.01 9.75
C GLU A 349 28.88 -2.21 10.51
N VAL A 350 28.57 -0.95 10.85
CA VAL A 350 29.54 -0.02 11.46
C VAL A 350 29.46 -0.02 12.98
N PHE A 351 28.25 -0.16 13.55
CA PHE A 351 27.99 -0.10 14.99
C PHE A 351 27.65 -1.49 15.54
N SER A 352 26.38 -1.89 15.50
CA SER A 352 25.89 -3.24 15.80
C SER A 352 24.45 -3.45 15.28
N ASP A 353 23.92 -4.67 15.42
CA ASP A 353 22.54 -5.02 15.07
C ASP A 353 21.48 -4.21 15.84
N GLU A 354 21.80 -3.76 17.07
CA GLU A 354 20.87 -2.99 17.91
C GLU A 354 20.66 -1.58 17.36
N GLU A 355 21.74 -0.88 17.01
CA GLU A 355 21.68 0.44 16.37
C GLU A 355 21.07 0.35 14.98
N GLY A 356 21.25 -0.79 14.30
CA GLY A 356 20.49 -1.10 13.08
C GLY A 356 18.99 -1.04 13.28
N ARG A 357 18.47 -1.64 14.37
CA ARG A 357 17.04 -1.58 14.71
C ARG A 357 16.60 -0.19 15.18
N GLU A 358 17.48 0.57 15.83
CA GLU A 358 17.18 1.94 16.23
C GLU A 358 17.00 2.86 15.02
N ILE A 359 17.91 2.78 14.04
CA ILE A 359 17.78 3.50 12.76
C ILE A 359 16.51 3.07 12.03
N ASP A 360 16.22 1.77 11.97
CA ASP A 360 15.00 1.22 11.36
C ASP A 360 13.71 1.77 12.00
N ALA A 361 13.70 1.89 13.33
CA ALA A 361 12.58 2.47 14.08
C ALA A 361 12.41 3.97 13.79
N LEU A 362 13.52 4.72 13.70
CA LEU A 362 13.51 6.15 13.36
C LEU A 362 12.97 6.40 11.95
N VAL A 363 13.42 5.62 10.96
CA VAL A 363 12.94 5.78 9.57
C VAL A 363 11.48 5.35 9.43
N SER A 364 11.05 4.31 10.15
CA SER A 364 9.65 3.84 10.12
C SER A 364 8.67 4.83 10.75
N GLY A 365 9.13 5.62 11.72
CA GLY A 365 8.32 6.64 12.40
C GLY A 365 8.26 8.00 11.69
N SER A 366 9.15 8.24 10.72
CA SER A 366 9.25 9.53 10.03
C SER A 366 8.46 9.52 8.73
N ALA A 367 7.57 10.49 8.54
CA ALA A 367 7.05 10.79 7.22
C ALA A 367 8.22 11.29 6.35
N LEU A 368 8.66 10.46 5.39
CA LEU A 368 9.82 10.75 4.55
C LEU A 368 9.66 12.13 3.86
N VAL A 369 10.66 12.99 4.06
CA VAL A 369 10.58 14.44 3.81
C VAL A 369 10.74 14.78 2.31
N ARG A 370 11.30 13.86 1.49
CA ARG A 370 11.34 14.01 0.03
C ARG A 370 10.55 12.95 -0.70
N THR A 371 9.72 13.43 -1.61
CA THR A 371 9.23 12.73 -2.80
C THR A 371 10.11 13.01 -4.03
N GLY A 372 11.36 13.44 -3.82
CA GLY A 372 12.29 13.79 -4.90
C GLY A 372 12.44 12.63 -5.88
N VAL A 373 11.93 12.80 -7.10
CA VAL A 373 11.93 11.72 -8.10
C VAL A 373 13.34 11.62 -8.69
N MET A 374 14.16 10.70 -8.18
CA MET A 374 15.39 10.31 -8.90
C MET A 374 15.02 9.66 -10.23
N THR A 375 15.58 10.19 -11.32
CA THR A 375 15.46 9.57 -12.65
C THR A 375 16.17 8.22 -12.68
N LEU A 376 15.88 7.37 -13.68
CA LEU A 376 16.61 6.11 -13.86
C LEU A 376 18.13 6.34 -14.05
N GLN A 377 18.51 7.42 -14.73
CA GLN A 377 19.89 7.85 -14.86
C GLN A 377 20.53 8.09 -13.49
N GLN A 378 19.89 8.88 -12.63
CA GLN A 378 20.43 9.20 -11.31
C GLN A 378 20.56 7.94 -10.44
N ARG A 379 19.62 7.01 -10.55
CA ARG A 379 19.65 5.75 -9.78
C ARG A 379 20.80 4.82 -10.13
N VAL A 380 21.48 5.00 -11.27
CA VAL A 380 22.67 4.22 -11.61
C VAL A 380 23.99 4.95 -11.30
N MET A 381 23.93 6.21 -10.84
CA MET A 381 25.09 7.03 -10.50
C MET A 381 25.41 6.98 -9.00
N ARG A 382 26.66 6.63 -8.65
CA ARG A 382 27.10 6.53 -7.24
C ARG A 382 26.96 7.84 -6.48
N ASP A 383 27.38 8.94 -7.10
CA ASP A 383 27.42 10.25 -6.44
C ASP A 383 26.02 10.80 -6.15
N GLU A 384 25.04 10.46 -6.99
CA GLU A 384 23.64 10.81 -6.74
C GLU A 384 23.12 10.14 -5.47
N TRP A 385 23.43 8.86 -5.27
CA TRP A 385 23.09 8.15 -4.03
C TRP A 385 23.79 8.72 -2.80
N ARG A 386 25.08 9.08 -2.90
CA ARG A 386 25.77 9.74 -1.78
C ARG A 386 25.07 11.04 -1.40
N ARG A 387 24.71 11.89 -2.38
CA ARG A 387 23.99 13.13 -2.12
C ARG A 387 22.62 12.89 -1.50
N GLU A 388 21.89 11.88 -1.97
CA GLU A 388 20.56 11.57 -1.42
C GLU A 388 20.68 11.04 0.02
N ILE A 389 21.64 10.16 0.32
CA ILE A 389 21.93 9.69 1.69
C ILE A 389 22.25 10.87 2.62
N GLU A 390 23.18 11.74 2.22
CA GLU A 390 23.57 12.91 3.03
C GLU A 390 22.41 13.89 3.23
N TRP A 391 21.59 14.09 2.20
CA TRP A 391 20.40 14.93 2.28
C TRP A 391 19.37 14.34 3.24
N GLU A 392 19.05 13.05 3.12
CA GLU A 392 18.05 12.37 3.96
C GLU A 392 18.47 12.38 5.44
N ILE A 393 19.75 12.14 5.75
CA ILE A 393 20.28 12.25 7.11
C ILE A 393 20.05 13.66 7.70
N GLY A 394 20.21 14.69 6.88
CA GLY A 394 20.01 16.09 7.30
C GLY A 394 18.54 16.54 7.31
N ALA A 395 17.66 15.84 6.60
CA ALA A 395 16.25 16.21 6.43
C ALA A 395 15.32 15.47 7.40
N MET A 396 15.63 14.22 7.75
CA MET A 396 14.86 13.42 8.71
C MET A 396 15.10 13.93 10.13
N ASP A 397 14.02 14.20 10.86
CA ASP A 397 14.09 14.72 12.22
C ASP A 397 14.78 13.73 13.16
N GLY A 398 15.72 14.23 13.97
CA GLY A 398 16.53 13.41 14.90
C GLY A 398 17.57 12.48 14.26
N MET A 399 17.55 12.24 12.95
CA MET A 399 18.44 11.26 12.29
C MET A 399 19.92 11.62 12.39
N SER A 400 20.28 12.87 12.08
CA SER A 400 21.68 13.33 12.20
C SER A 400 22.18 13.24 13.64
N ASP A 401 21.35 13.61 14.62
CA ASP A 401 21.72 13.58 16.03
C ASP A 401 21.91 12.15 16.54
N ALA A 402 21.03 11.22 16.13
CA ALA A 402 21.16 9.80 16.44
C ALA A 402 22.47 9.22 15.89
N ILE A 403 22.76 9.45 14.60
CA ILE A 403 24.00 8.99 13.97
C ILE A 403 25.23 9.62 14.63
N ASP A 404 25.19 10.92 14.96
CA ASP A 404 26.29 11.59 15.63
C ASP A 404 26.51 11.07 17.05
N GLY A 405 25.43 10.74 17.77
CA GLY A 405 25.48 10.08 19.08
C GLY A 405 26.15 8.70 19.00
N MET A 406 25.68 7.83 18.09
CA MET A 406 26.29 6.51 17.84
C MET A 406 27.77 6.66 17.45
N CYS A 407 28.10 7.61 16.59
CA CYS A 407 29.47 7.86 16.18
C CYS A 407 30.36 8.29 17.35
N GLN A 408 29.87 9.14 18.25
CA GLN A 408 30.63 9.57 19.43
C GLN A 408 30.89 8.41 20.40
N GLU A 409 29.86 7.61 20.68
CA GLU A 409 29.96 6.47 21.58
C GLU A 409 30.94 5.41 21.06
N TYR A 410 30.71 4.92 19.84
CA TYR A 410 31.54 3.86 19.27
C TYR A 410 32.96 4.33 18.95
N ALA A 411 33.14 5.61 18.61
CA ALA A 411 34.48 6.16 18.41
C ALA A 411 35.27 6.21 19.73
N ALA A 412 34.62 6.56 20.84
CA ALA A 412 35.25 6.53 22.17
C ALA A 412 35.64 5.11 22.57
N GLN A 413 34.79 4.11 22.31
CA GLN A 413 35.07 2.70 22.58
C GLN A 413 36.25 2.17 21.74
N ARG A 414 36.34 2.57 20.47
CA ARG A 414 37.38 2.10 19.52
C ARG A 414 38.66 2.95 19.52
N GLY A 415 38.68 4.07 20.22
CA GLY A 415 39.81 5.01 20.23
C GLY A 415 40.06 5.70 18.87
N ILE A 416 39.00 5.92 18.09
CA ILE A 416 39.05 6.59 16.78
C ILE A 416 38.35 7.95 16.83
N GLN A 417 38.47 8.75 15.76
CA GLN A 417 37.78 10.04 15.67
C GLN A 417 36.31 9.83 15.24
N PRO A 418 35.31 10.45 15.90
CA PRO A 418 33.90 10.34 15.51
C PRO A 418 33.64 10.67 14.04
N ARG A 419 34.34 11.69 13.51
CA ARG A 419 34.25 12.08 12.10
C ARG A 419 34.71 10.96 11.14
N ALA A 420 35.73 10.19 11.52
CA ALA A 420 36.19 9.07 10.71
C ALA A 420 35.14 7.93 10.72
N LEU A 421 34.46 7.72 11.84
CA LEU A 421 33.39 6.73 11.96
C LEU A 421 32.15 7.14 11.15
N LYS A 422 31.75 8.44 11.20
CA LYS A 422 30.67 8.98 10.36
C LYS A 422 30.98 8.83 8.87
N ALA A 423 32.22 9.10 8.45
CA ALA A 423 32.64 8.89 7.06
C ALA A 423 32.54 7.40 6.66
N ALA A 424 32.98 6.48 7.52
CA ALA A 424 32.86 5.04 7.28
C ALA A 424 31.39 4.58 7.20
N PHE A 425 30.51 5.15 8.02
CA PHE A 425 29.07 4.92 7.95
C PHE A 425 28.48 5.34 6.60
N ILE A 426 28.75 6.57 6.14
CA ILE A 426 28.28 7.03 4.81
C ILE A 426 28.85 6.15 3.70
N ASP A 427 30.12 5.79 3.75
CA ASP A 427 30.74 4.93 2.74
C ASP A 427 30.12 3.53 2.70
N LYS A 428 29.73 2.98 3.86
CA LYS A 428 29.00 1.71 3.96
C LYS A 428 27.58 1.81 3.40
N ALA A 429 26.87 2.90 3.68
CA ALA A 429 25.54 3.14 3.10
C ALA A 429 25.62 3.26 1.56
N VAL A 430 26.60 4.01 1.04
CA VAL A 430 26.83 4.11 -0.40
C VAL A 430 27.22 2.74 -1.00
N ALA A 431 28.02 1.93 -0.30
CA ALA A 431 28.35 0.58 -0.75
C ALA A 431 27.11 -0.33 -0.87
N PHE A 432 26.12 -0.20 0.02
CA PHE A 432 24.84 -0.89 -0.13
C PHE A 432 24.12 -0.45 -1.42
N THR A 433 24.14 0.84 -1.76
CA THR A 433 23.54 1.30 -3.02
C THR A 433 24.23 0.74 -4.26
N ASP A 434 25.48 0.29 -4.17
CA ASP A 434 26.14 -0.44 -5.28
C ASP A 434 25.51 -1.80 -5.52
N VAL A 435 25.06 -2.49 -4.46
CA VAL A 435 24.30 -3.74 -4.55
C VAL A 435 22.99 -3.49 -5.28
N PHE A 436 22.26 -2.44 -4.88
CA PHE A 436 21.04 -1.99 -5.56
C PHE A 436 21.31 -1.66 -7.04
N ARG A 437 22.34 -0.86 -7.33
CA ARG A 437 22.69 -0.45 -8.71
C ARG A 437 23.03 -1.64 -9.57
N ARG A 438 23.86 -2.57 -9.07
CA ARG A 438 24.17 -3.83 -9.74
C ARG A 438 22.89 -4.59 -10.06
N HIS A 439 22.02 -4.77 -9.06
CA HIS A 439 20.78 -5.51 -9.23
C HIS A 439 19.85 -4.85 -10.25
N LEU A 440 19.68 -3.53 -10.18
CA LEU A 440 18.87 -2.74 -11.12
C LEU A 440 19.37 -2.91 -12.56
N ILE A 441 20.68 -2.83 -12.79
CA ILE A 441 21.27 -3.01 -14.12
C ILE A 441 21.01 -4.41 -14.66
N GLU A 442 21.19 -5.45 -13.84
CA GLU A 442 20.91 -6.84 -14.23
C GLU A 442 19.41 -7.10 -14.45
N TYR A 443 18.56 -6.49 -13.64
CA TYR A 443 17.11 -6.66 -13.65
C TYR A 443 16.47 -5.93 -14.84
N ALA A 444 16.95 -4.74 -15.17
CA ALA A 444 16.39 -3.89 -16.21
C ALA A 444 16.98 -4.10 -17.61
N ASP A 445 17.84 -5.10 -17.81
CA ASP A 445 18.46 -5.40 -19.12
C ASP A 445 17.39 -5.67 -20.21
N GLY A 446 16.24 -6.26 -19.83
CA GLY A 446 15.08 -6.50 -20.71
C GLY A 446 14.06 -5.35 -20.76
N MET A 447 14.23 -4.28 -19.99
CA MET A 447 13.21 -3.20 -19.88
C MET A 447 12.99 -2.49 -21.21
N GLY A 448 14.01 -2.47 -22.06
CA GLY A 448 13.97 -1.77 -23.32
C GLY A 448 13.28 -2.51 -24.48
N GLU A 449 12.90 -3.79 -24.32
CA GLU A 449 12.34 -4.60 -25.41
C GLU A 449 11.07 -4.01 -26.03
N ILE A 450 10.20 -3.41 -25.21
CA ILE A 450 8.94 -2.82 -25.67
C ILE A 450 9.18 -1.57 -26.51
N VAL A 451 10.13 -0.73 -26.09
CA VAL A 451 10.45 0.55 -26.75
C VAL A 451 11.59 0.43 -27.77
N GLY A 452 12.15 -0.77 -27.94
CA GLY A 452 13.30 -1.02 -28.80
C GLY A 452 14.55 -0.24 -28.38
N LYS A 453 14.70 0.05 -27.08
CA LYS A 453 15.86 0.76 -26.53
C LYS A 453 16.75 -0.20 -25.74
N SER A 454 18.03 0.12 -25.57
CA SER A 454 18.86 -0.54 -24.55
C SER A 454 18.62 0.08 -23.16
N PHE A 455 19.02 -0.59 -22.08
CA PHE A 455 18.96 0.01 -20.75
C PHE A 455 19.80 1.31 -20.67
N ALA A 456 20.98 1.35 -21.33
CA ALA A 456 21.79 2.58 -21.44
C ALA A 456 20.99 3.74 -22.06
N GLN A 457 20.27 3.48 -23.15
CA GLN A 457 19.40 4.47 -23.80
C GLN A 457 18.20 4.89 -22.93
N LEU A 458 17.65 3.99 -22.10
CA LEU A 458 16.60 4.32 -21.13
C LEU A 458 17.11 5.24 -20.01
N THR A 459 18.38 5.07 -19.62
CA THR A 459 19.06 5.92 -18.65
C THR A 459 19.71 7.17 -19.26
N GLU A 460 19.55 7.40 -20.56
CA GLU A 460 20.21 8.51 -21.27
C GLU A 460 21.75 8.51 -21.09
N LEU A 461 22.34 7.32 -20.95
CA LEU A 461 23.76 7.08 -20.86
C LEU A 461 24.30 6.49 -22.15
N THR A 462 25.55 6.80 -22.45
CA THR A 462 26.30 6.11 -23.50
C THR A 462 26.64 4.68 -23.07
N ASP A 463 26.89 3.80 -24.05
CA ASP A 463 27.30 2.42 -23.75
C ASP A 463 28.63 2.34 -22.99
N ASP A 464 29.52 3.33 -23.19
CA ASP A 464 30.81 3.41 -22.49
C ASP A 464 30.62 3.82 -21.02
N GLU A 465 29.75 4.80 -20.73
CA GLU A 465 29.39 5.17 -19.35
C GLU A 465 28.73 3.99 -18.63
N MET A 466 27.77 3.31 -19.28
CA MET A 466 27.14 2.13 -18.72
C MET A 466 28.14 0.99 -18.46
N ARG A 467 29.14 0.81 -19.32
CA ARG A 467 30.22 -0.18 -19.11
C ARG A 467 31.08 0.18 -17.92
N GLN A 468 31.40 1.46 -17.72
CA GLN A 468 32.14 1.95 -16.57
C GLN A 468 31.35 1.70 -15.27
N ILE A 469 30.06 2.00 -15.25
CA ILE A 469 29.19 1.74 -14.10
C ILE A 469 29.11 0.24 -13.81
N LYS A 470 28.93 -0.61 -14.83
CA LYS A 470 28.95 -2.07 -14.69
C LYS A 470 30.26 -2.56 -14.08
N ALA A 471 31.40 -2.00 -14.47
CA ALA A 471 32.70 -2.32 -13.90
C ALA A 471 32.84 -1.86 -12.44
N GLU A 472 32.28 -0.70 -12.10
CA GLU A 472 32.27 -0.16 -10.73
C GLU A 472 31.51 -1.09 -9.77
N VAL A 473 30.32 -1.55 -10.16
CA VAL A 473 29.43 -2.34 -9.28
C VAL A 473 29.67 -3.85 -9.36
N ALA A 474 30.61 -4.31 -10.19
CA ALA A 474 30.86 -5.74 -10.43
C ALA A 474 31.27 -6.52 -9.17
N ALA A 475 31.92 -5.84 -8.22
CA ALA A 475 32.39 -6.43 -6.96
C ALA A 475 31.36 -6.32 -5.81
N ALA A 476 30.21 -5.68 -6.02
CA ALA A 476 29.20 -5.54 -4.98
C ALA A 476 28.55 -6.91 -4.68
N GLU A 477 28.58 -7.34 -3.43
CA GLU A 477 28.00 -8.61 -2.98
C GLU A 477 26.67 -8.36 -2.27
N TYR A 478 25.69 -9.25 -2.50
CA TYR A 478 24.41 -9.17 -1.82
C TYR A 478 24.58 -9.43 -0.31
N PRO A 479 24.03 -8.58 0.57
CA PRO A 479 23.85 -8.87 1.99
C PRO A 479 23.12 -10.20 2.23
N ALA A 480 23.37 -10.84 3.38
CA ALA A 480 22.85 -12.18 3.68
C ALA A 480 21.31 -12.26 3.67
N ASP A 481 20.64 -11.27 4.23
CA ASP A 481 19.18 -11.14 4.22
C ASP A 481 18.62 -11.03 2.79
N ILE A 482 19.27 -10.25 1.92
CA ILE A 482 18.90 -10.16 0.49
C ILE A 482 19.16 -11.50 -0.22
N GLN A 483 20.26 -12.20 0.09
CA GLN A 483 20.52 -13.53 -0.48
C GLN A 483 19.45 -14.54 -0.06
N GLU A 484 19.03 -14.53 1.21
CA GLU A 484 17.94 -15.37 1.72
C GLU A 484 16.61 -15.05 1.03
N LEU A 485 16.28 -13.78 0.84
CA LEU A 485 15.09 -13.33 0.11
C LEU A 485 15.09 -13.76 -1.36
N ILE A 486 16.24 -13.66 -2.04
CA ILE A 486 16.42 -14.13 -3.42
C ILE A 486 16.25 -15.65 -3.49
N ALA A 487 16.82 -16.38 -2.53
CA ALA A 487 16.81 -17.84 -2.50
C ALA A 487 15.49 -18.45 -2.00
N ALA A 488 14.64 -17.68 -1.33
CA ALA A 488 13.40 -18.19 -0.77
C ALA A 488 12.47 -18.82 -1.83
N GLU A 489 11.81 -19.91 -1.48
CA GLU A 489 10.80 -20.52 -2.33
C GLU A 489 9.41 -20.15 -1.81
N SER A 490 8.53 -19.72 -2.72
CA SER A 490 7.13 -19.47 -2.38
C SER A 490 6.41 -20.80 -2.17
N PRO A 491 5.79 -21.06 -1.00
CA PRO A 491 4.92 -22.20 -0.86
C PRO A 491 3.67 -21.98 -1.72
N ALA A 492 3.15 -23.05 -2.31
CA ALA A 492 1.94 -22.96 -3.12
C ALA A 492 0.69 -22.51 -2.35
N TYR A 493 0.72 -22.57 -1.02
CA TYR A 493 -0.37 -22.19 -0.12
C TYR A 493 0.16 -21.99 1.31
N ALA A 494 -0.33 -20.96 2.00
CA ALA A 494 -0.17 -20.80 3.44
C ALA A 494 -1.49 -20.29 4.05
N GLU A 495 -2.11 -21.09 4.92
CA GLU A 495 -3.43 -20.77 5.51
C GLU A 495 -3.44 -19.44 6.27
N ASP A 496 -2.33 -19.07 6.93
CA ASP A 496 -2.23 -17.80 7.67
C ASP A 496 -2.26 -16.57 6.75
N VAL A 497 -1.88 -16.74 5.48
CA VAL A 497 -1.77 -15.68 4.48
C VAL A 497 -2.98 -15.68 3.56
N ASP A 498 -3.37 -16.87 3.13
CA ASP A 498 -4.35 -17.11 2.08
C ASP A 498 -5.76 -17.35 2.64
N GLY A 499 -5.85 -17.57 3.95
CA GLY A 499 -7.05 -18.07 4.60
C GLY A 499 -7.31 -19.55 4.29
N PRO A 500 -8.33 -20.15 4.91
CA PRO A 500 -8.69 -21.55 4.70
C PRO A 500 -9.07 -21.83 3.24
N ILE A 501 -8.84 -23.07 2.81
CA ILE A 501 -9.31 -23.55 1.50
C ILE A 501 -10.81 -23.83 1.57
N VAL A 502 -11.58 -23.14 0.72
CA VAL A 502 -13.01 -23.37 0.53
C VAL A 502 -13.26 -24.21 -0.72
N THR A 503 -14.35 -24.99 -0.69
CA THR A 503 -14.83 -25.75 -1.85
C THR A 503 -16.05 -25.06 -2.43
N LEU A 504 -15.95 -24.66 -3.69
CA LEU A 504 -17.01 -24.00 -4.44
C LEU A 504 -18.09 -25.02 -4.83
N ALA A 505 -19.27 -24.54 -5.23
CA ALA A 505 -20.38 -25.46 -5.55
C ALA A 505 -20.12 -26.32 -6.80
N ASP A 506 -19.15 -25.95 -7.64
CA ASP A 506 -18.67 -26.74 -8.79
C ASP A 506 -17.58 -27.77 -8.42
N GLY A 507 -17.21 -27.86 -7.13
CA GLY A 507 -16.19 -28.76 -6.61
C GLY A 507 -14.76 -28.23 -6.71
N ARG A 508 -14.52 -27.06 -7.31
CA ARG A 508 -13.18 -26.45 -7.32
C ARG A 508 -12.81 -25.98 -5.92
N ARG A 509 -11.53 -26.11 -5.58
CA ARG A 509 -10.95 -25.64 -4.31
C ARG A 509 -10.21 -24.33 -4.56
N THR A 510 -10.41 -23.34 -3.71
CA THR A 510 -9.74 -22.03 -3.74
C THR A 510 -9.50 -21.57 -2.31
N CYS A 511 -8.48 -20.76 -2.04
CA CYS A 511 -8.34 -20.13 -0.73
C CYS A 511 -9.30 -18.93 -0.59
N GLU A 512 -9.58 -18.51 0.64
CA GLU A 512 -10.47 -17.35 0.93
C GLU A 512 -9.92 -16.05 0.34
N MET A 513 -8.60 -15.85 0.33
CA MET A 513 -7.98 -14.68 -0.27
C MET A 513 -8.21 -14.61 -1.78
N ASP A 514 -7.98 -15.72 -2.50
CA ASP A 514 -8.25 -15.77 -3.94
C ASP A 514 -9.73 -15.59 -4.24
N LEU A 515 -10.60 -16.15 -3.39
CA LEU A 515 -12.04 -15.96 -3.48
C LEU A 515 -12.38 -14.47 -3.38
N LEU A 516 -11.86 -13.80 -2.36
CA LEU A 516 -12.04 -12.38 -2.13
C LEU A 516 -11.58 -11.57 -3.33
N LEU A 517 -10.32 -11.70 -3.72
CA LEU A 517 -9.76 -10.90 -4.82
C LEU A 517 -10.49 -11.16 -6.15
N ARG A 518 -10.84 -12.41 -6.48
CA ARG A 518 -11.67 -12.73 -7.67
C ARG A 518 -13.02 -12.06 -7.61
N THR A 519 -13.74 -12.15 -6.48
CA THR A 519 -15.08 -11.53 -6.36
C THR A 519 -15.04 -10.01 -6.49
N GLN A 520 -13.90 -9.39 -6.20
CA GLN A 520 -13.70 -7.95 -6.38
C GLN A 520 -13.14 -7.56 -7.76
N GLY A 521 -12.86 -8.52 -8.63
CA GLY A 521 -12.30 -8.27 -9.97
C GLY A 521 -10.81 -7.99 -9.99
N LEU A 522 -10.08 -8.46 -8.98
CA LEU A 522 -8.63 -8.22 -8.80
C LEU A 522 -7.76 -9.42 -9.22
N LEU A 523 -8.37 -10.57 -9.52
CA LEU A 523 -7.72 -11.79 -10.02
C LEU A 523 -8.35 -12.28 -11.32
#